data_AF-A0A2S0QBQ0-F1
#
_entry.id   AF-A0A2S0QBQ0-F1
#
_cell.length_a   1.000
_cell.length_b   1.000
_cell.length_c   1.000
_cell.angle_alpha   90.00
_cell.angle_beta   90.00
_cell.angle_gamma   90.00
#
_symmetry.space_group_name_H-M   'P 1'
#
loop_
_entity.id
_entity.type
_entity.pdbx_description
1 polymer ?
#
loop_
_entity_poly.entity_id
_entity_poly.type
_entity_poly.pdbx_seq_one_letter_code
_entity_poly.pdbx_strand_id
1 'polypeptide(L)'
;MVKIHAPIHIQIYEREGTQWFFHGGNIFHNPHGISTDLESTLERNGLTKIKVLVELFRVNGGKAGLYLADIRDKKYYYCGQKWEDVKGLLRELGIGRDEPSSS
;
A
#
# COMPACT_ATOMS: atom_id res chain seq x y z
N MET A 1 -17.49 1.34 4.23
CA MET A 1 -16.28 0.92 3.47
C MET A 1 -15.37 2.13 3.36
N VAL A 2 -14.13 2.03 3.84
CA VAL A 2 -13.18 3.17 3.82
C VAL A 2 -12.62 3.29 2.40
N LYS A 3 -12.90 4.40 1.73
CA LYS A 3 -12.29 4.70 0.43
C LYS A 3 -10.88 5.23 0.63
N ILE A 4 -9.90 4.55 0.07
CA ILE A 4 -8.49 4.97 0.08
C ILE A 4 -8.17 5.58 -1.28
N HIS A 5 -7.40 6.67 -1.28
CA HIS A 5 -6.86 7.30 -2.48
C HIS A 5 -5.36 7.49 -2.28
N ALA A 6 -4.55 6.68 -2.97
CA ALA A 6 -3.09 6.80 -2.96
C ALA A 6 -2.52 6.67 -4.38
N PRO A 7 -1.32 7.19 -4.67
CA PRO A 7 -0.67 7.00 -5.97
C PRO A 7 -0.43 5.51 -6.29
N ILE A 8 -0.35 5.15 -7.57
CA ILE A 8 -0.10 3.78 -8.03
C ILE A 8 1.21 3.14 -7.54
N HIS A 9 2.20 3.94 -7.16
CA HIS A 9 3.46 3.44 -6.58
C HIS A 9 3.34 3.11 -5.09
N ILE A 10 2.19 3.38 -4.49
CA ILE A 10 1.84 2.88 -3.18
C ILE A 10 1.05 1.60 -3.39
N GLN A 11 1.46 0.53 -2.73
CA GLN A 11 0.80 -0.76 -2.76
C GLN A 11 0.42 -1.17 -1.34
N ILE A 12 -0.81 -1.66 -1.17
CA ILE A 12 -1.34 -2.06 0.12
C ILE A 12 -1.50 -3.57 0.13
N TYR A 13 -0.98 -4.17 1.19
CA TYR A 13 -1.03 -5.59 1.42
C TYR A 13 -1.67 -5.87 2.76
N GLU A 14 -2.33 -7.00 2.87
CA GLU A 14 -2.86 -7.51 4.12
C GLU A 14 -2.24 -8.86 4.41
N ARG A 15 -1.86 -9.07 5.67
CA ARG A 15 -1.41 -10.36 6.15
C ARG A 15 -2.44 -10.95 7.10
N GLU A 16 -2.98 -12.10 6.72
CA GLU A 16 -3.84 -12.92 7.57
C GLU A 16 -3.14 -14.26 7.81
N GLY A 17 -2.73 -14.50 9.07
CA GLY A 17 -1.93 -15.67 9.42
C GLY A 17 -0.61 -15.72 8.64
N THR A 18 -0.50 -16.68 7.71
CA THR A 18 0.66 -16.90 6.84
C THR A 18 0.46 -16.41 5.41
N GLN A 19 -0.75 -15.95 5.06
CA GLN A 19 -1.10 -15.54 3.71
C GLN A 19 -0.98 -14.03 3.55
N TRP A 20 -0.64 -13.61 2.33
CA TRP A 20 -0.54 -12.22 1.94
C TRP A 20 -1.52 -11.93 0.81
N PHE A 21 -2.34 -10.90 1.01
CA PHE A 21 -3.33 -10.42 0.06
C PHE A 21 -2.90 -9.04 -0.45
N PHE A 22 -3.08 -8.80 -1.75
CA PHE A 22 -2.78 -7.52 -2.37
C PHE A 22 -4.09 -6.80 -2.71
N HIS A 23 -4.20 -5.54 -2.31
CA HIS A 23 -5.43 -4.75 -2.43
C HIS A 23 -5.36 -3.73 -3.58
N GLY A 24 -4.80 -4.13 -4.73
CA GLY A 24 -4.65 -3.26 -5.90
C GLY A 24 -5.94 -2.91 -6.65
N GLY A 25 -5.87 -1.87 -7.49
CA GLY A 25 -6.88 -1.56 -8.52
C GLY A 25 -7.89 -0.48 -8.13
N ASN A 26 -8.61 -0.64 -7.02
CA ASN A 26 -9.71 0.29 -6.63
C ASN A 26 -9.31 1.35 -5.59
N ILE A 27 -8.14 1.17 -4.98
CA ILE A 27 -7.64 1.98 -3.87
C ILE A 27 -6.66 3.08 -4.36
N PHE A 28 -6.20 2.99 -5.60
CA PHE A 28 -5.16 3.88 -6.13
C PHE A 28 -5.68 4.88 -7.16
N HIS A 29 -5.18 6.11 -7.07
CA HIS A 29 -5.35 7.13 -8.09
C HIS A 29 -4.38 6.89 -9.25
N ASN A 30 -4.94 6.69 -10.44
CA ASN A 30 -4.21 6.36 -11.66
C ASN A 30 -4.65 7.27 -12.82
N PRO A 31 -4.10 8.50 -12.91
CA PRO A 31 -4.55 9.47 -13.90
C PRO A 31 -4.15 9.12 -15.34
N HIS A 32 -3.17 8.23 -15.52
CA HIS A 32 -2.61 7.89 -16.83
C HIS A 32 -3.06 6.52 -17.35
N GLY A 33 -4.00 5.86 -16.68
CA GLY A 33 -4.49 4.53 -17.09
C GLY A 33 -3.39 3.46 -17.11
N ILE A 34 -2.33 3.62 -16.32
CA ILE A 34 -1.22 2.66 -16.24
C ILE A 34 -1.75 1.37 -15.65
N SER A 35 -1.33 0.22 -16.18
CA SER A 35 -1.76 -1.06 -15.61
C SER A 35 -1.44 -1.14 -14.12
N THR A 36 -2.47 -1.40 -13.31
CA THR A 36 -2.39 -1.54 -11.84
C THR A 36 -2.22 -3.00 -11.42
N ASP A 37 -2.05 -3.91 -12.38
CA ASP A 37 -1.73 -5.31 -12.09
C ASP A 37 -0.41 -5.37 -11.29
N LEU A 38 -0.38 -6.27 -10.32
CA LEU A 38 0.69 -6.35 -9.36
C LEU A 38 2.04 -6.61 -10.04
N GLU A 39 2.08 -7.61 -10.92
CA GLU A 39 3.33 -8.11 -11.50
C GLU A 39 3.99 -7.08 -12.39
N SER A 40 3.27 -6.54 -13.39
CA SER A 40 3.83 -5.53 -14.29
C SER A 40 4.22 -4.25 -13.54
N THR A 41 3.49 -3.90 -12.48
CA THR A 41 3.83 -2.75 -11.65
C THR A 41 5.15 -2.96 -10.89
N LEU A 42 5.37 -4.15 -10.35
CA LEU A 42 6.62 -4.49 -9.67
C LEU A 42 7.80 -4.59 -10.64
N GLU A 43 7.61 -5.25 -11.79
CA GLU A 43 8.66 -5.44 -12.80
C GLU A 43 9.17 -4.10 -13.33
N ARG A 44 8.27 -3.15 -13.62
CA ARG A 44 8.64 -1.78 -14.03
C ARG A 44 9.48 -1.03 -12.99
N ASN A 45 9.43 -1.45 -11.72
CA ASN A 45 10.23 -0.88 -10.63
C ASN A 45 11.42 -1.78 -10.25
N GLY A 46 11.74 -2.81 -11.04
CA GLY A 46 12.84 -3.74 -10.78
C GLY A 46 12.63 -4.62 -9.53
N LEU A 47 11.38 -4.84 -9.15
CA LEU A 47 10.97 -5.63 -7.99
C LEU A 47 10.32 -6.94 -8.41
N THR A 48 10.28 -7.88 -7.46
CA THR A 48 9.51 -9.12 -7.59
C THR A 48 8.57 -9.22 -6.39
N LYS A 49 7.46 -9.95 -6.54
CA LYS A 49 6.50 -10.17 -5.45
C LYS A 49 7.20 -10.70 -4.19
N ILE A 50 8.09 -11.68 -4.34
CA ILE A 50 8.84 -12.26 -3.22
C ILE A 50 9.71 -11.21 -2.51
N LYS A 51 10.44 -10.36 -3.25
CA LYS A 51 11.25 -9.30 -2.63
C LYS A 51 10.40 -8.37 -1.78
N VAL A 52 9.25 -7.93 -2.30
CA VAL A 52 8.33 -7.05 -1.55
C VAL A 52 7.81 -7.75 -0.31
N LEU A 53 7.34 -8.99 -0.40
CA LEU A 53 6.81 -9.73 0.75
C LEU A 53 7.87 -9.99 1.84
N VAL A 54 9.12 -10.23 1.45
CA VAL A 54 10.24 -10.36 2.40
C VAL A 54 10.49 -9.04 3.14
N GLU A 55 10.49 -7.91 2.43
CA GLU A 55 10.66 -6.60 3.08
C GLU A 55 9.48 -6.27 4.01
N LEU A 56 8.24 -6.51 3.58
CA LEU A 56 7.06 -6.34 4.43
C LEU A 56 7.12 -7.21 5.68
N PHE A 57 7.58 -8.46 5.55
CA PHE A 57 7.79 -9.34 6.69
C PHE A 57 8.79 -8.75 7.68
N ARG A 58 9.91 -8.17 7.20
CA ARG A 58 10.97 -7.62 8.04
C ARG A 58 10.53 -6.43 8.88
N VAL A 59 9.63 -5.58 8.37
CA VAL A 59 9.19 -4.35 9.04
C VAL A 59 8.63 -4.59 10.44
N ASN A 60 7.84 -5.65 10.64
CA ASN A 60 7.19 -5.91 11.92
C ASN A 60 7.14 -7.40 12.28
N GLY A 61 8.19 -8.14 11.92
CA GLY A 61 8.29 -9.59 12.14
C GLY A 61 7.16 -10.39 11.50
N GLY A 62 6.50 -9.81 10.49
CA GLY A 62 5.37 -10.44 9.85
C GLY A 62 4.10 -10.49 10.69
N LYS A 63 3.88 -9.51 11.58
CA LYS A 63 2.62 -9.38 12.33
C LYS A 63 1.40 -9.37 11.38
N ALA A 64 0.28 -9.96 11.77
CA ALA A 64 -0.96 -9.85 11.01
C ALA A 64 -1.45 -8.39 10.94
N GLY A 65 -2.07 -8.03 9.82
CA GLY A 65 -2.61 -6.68 9.58
C GLY A 65 -2.23 -6.10 8.23
N LEU A 66 -2.45 -4.80 8.10
CA LEU A 66 -2.26 -4.02 6.87
C LEU A 66 -0.85 -3.45 6.80
N TYR A 67 -0.32 -3.44 5.59
CA TYR A 67 1.02 -3.02 5.23
C TYR A 67 0.98 -2.12 4.01
N LEU A 68 1.97 -1.24 3.92
CA LEU A 68 2.16 -0.33 2.80
C LEU A 68 3.57 -0.52 2.23
N ALA A 69 3.66 -0.68 0.91
CA ALA A 69 4.89 -0.66 0.16
C ALA A 69 4.90 0.54 -0.78
N ASP A 70 5.82 1.47 -0.55
CA ASP A 70 6.21 2.46 -1.54
C ASP A 70 7.27 1.81 -2.45
N ILE A 71 6.82 1.35 -3.60
CA ILE A 71 7.68 0.61 -4.53
C ILE A 71 8.60 1.52 -5.35
N ARG A 72 8.32 2.83 -5.39
CA ARG A 72 9.18 3.82 -6.04
C ARG A 72 10.40 4.08 -5.18
N ASP A 73 10.17 4.37 -3.90
CA ASP A 73 11.25 4.68 -2.95
C ASP A 73 11.81 3.43 -2.26
N LYS A 74 11.17 2.26 -2.48
CA LYS A 74 11.50 0.98 -1.83
C LYS A 74 11.44 1.09 -0.29
N LYS A 75 10.39 1.75 0.20
CA LYS A 75 10.10 1.89 1.63
C LYS A 75 8.89 1.05 2.00
N TYR A 76 8.91 0.49 3.20
CA TYR A 76 7.96 -0.52 3.64
C TYR A 76 7.50 -0.20 5.05
N TYR A 77 6.20 -0.35 5.31
CA TYR A 77 5.58 0.10 6.55
C TYR A 77 4.51 -0.90 7.01
N TYR A 78 4.39 -1.02 8.33
CA TYR A 78 3.24 -1.64 8.96
C TYR A 78 2.25 -0.55 9.33
N CYS A 79 1.00 -0.69 8.87
CA CYS A 79 -0.03 0.31 9.09
C CYS A 79 -0.77 0.03 10.41
N GLY A 80 -1.20 -1.21 10.62
CA GLY A 80 -2.07 -1.56 11.74
C GLY A 80 -3.03 -2.67 11.37
N GLN A 81 -4.23 -2.66 11.94
CA GLN A 81 -5.25 -3.68 11.68
C GLN A 81 -6.49 -3.13 11.00
N LYS A 82 -6.60 -1.80 10.85
CA LYS A 82 -7.76 -1.13 10.31
C LYS A 82 -7.40 -0.28 9.10
N TRP A 83 -8.34 -0.10 8.20
CA TRP A 83 -8.15 0.73 7.00
C TRP A 83 -7.95 2.21 7.36
N GLU A 84 -8.45 2.65 8.50
CA GLU A 84 -8.18 3.96 9.08
C GLU A 84 -6.70 4.15 9.41
N ASP A 85 -6.00 3.09 9.83
CA ASP A 85 -4.55 3.14 10.12
C ASP A 85 -3.76 3.36 8.81
N VAL A 86 -4.20 2.74 7.71
CA VAL A 86 -3.64 2.97 6.37
C VAL A 86 -3.82 4.42 5.94
N LYS A 87 -5.01 5.00 6.16
CA LYS A 87 -5.24 6.43 5.91
C LYS A 87 -4.34 7.31 6.76
N GLY A 88 -4.19 6.98 8.04
CA GLY A 88 -3.32 7.70 8.98
C GLY A 88 -1.89 7.73 8.46
N LEU A 89 -1.31 6.57 8.14
CA LEU A 89 0.04 6.47 7.62
C LEU A 89 0.21 7.20 6.27
N LEU A 90 -0.75 7.10 5.35
CA LEU A 90 -0.70 7.85 4.09
C LEU A 90 -0.60 9.35 4.34
N ARG A 91 -1.36 9.88 5.31
CA ARG A 91 -1.30 11.30 5.70
C ARG A 91 0.05 11.67 6.30
N GLU A 92 0.62 10.83 7.16
CA GLU A 92 1.96 11.03 7.72
C GLU A 92 3.04 11.09 6.63
N LEU A 93 2.85 10.33 5.55
CA LEU A 93 3.71 10.35 4.36
C LEU A 93 3.40 11.52 3.41
N GLY A 94 2.47 12.41 3.75
CA GLY A 94 2.06 13.54 2.91
C GLY A 94 1.19 13.16 1.71
N ILE A 95 0.57 11.98 1.74
CA ILE A 95 -0.25 11.41 0.66
C ILE A 95 -1.73 11.57 1.01
N GLY A 96 -2.44 12.32 0.17
CA GLY A 96 -3.84 12.68 0.38
C GLY A 96 -3.99 13.99 1.17
N ARG A 97 -5.22 14.49 1.25
CA ARG A 97 -5.61 15.62 2.12
C ARG A 97 -6.79 15.19 2.98
N ASP A 98 -6.99 15.84 4.12
CA ASP A 98 -8.32 15.88 4.72
C ASP A 98 -9.30 16.43 3.67
N GLU A 99 -10.46 15.80 3.53
CA GLU A 99 -11.56 16.44 2.82
C GLU A 99 -11.74 17.81 3.47
N PRO A 100 -11.90 18.90 2.69
CA PRO A 100 -12.14 20.20 3.29
C PRO A 100 -13.34 20.06 4.21
N SER A 101 -13.14 20.38 5.49
CA SER A 101 -14.26 20.60 6.40
C SER A 101 -15.00 21.80 5.82
N SER A 102 -16.10 21.54 5.12
CA SER A 102 -17.03 22.59 4.71
C SER A 102 -17.53 23.28 5.97
N SER A 103 -17.02 24.49 6.22
CA SER A 103 -17.63 25.45 7.13
C SER A 103 -18.88 26.05 6.50
#